data_AF-A0A2N1FAW4-F1
#
_entry.id   AF-A0A2N1FAW4-F1
#
_cell.length_a   1.000
_cell.length_b   1.000
_cell.length_c   1.000
_cell.angle_alpha   90.00
_cell.angle_beta   90.00
_cell.angle_gamma   90.00
#
_symmetry.space_group_name_H-M   'P 1'
#
loop_
_entity.id
_entity.type
_entity.pdbx_description
1 polymer ?
#
loop_
_entity_poly.entity_id
_entity_poly.type
_entity_poly.pdbx_seq_one_letter_code
_entity_poly.pdbx_strand_id
1 'polypeptide(L)'
;MISKIKLILSKIKSESKKEEFESIKHSKVSAEQFVKTIDSLGYFKYADQRNIEKLKQDHLESFRHGGSWGGIWDDETNLPLGLRHYFCDGESVFEHGGFTGMLEEMNSTFNKIGFNLSIDSHFDEWDSKNDWINHTITLNGTDYVIFKNFKGYG
;
A
#
# COMPACT_ATOMS: atom_id res chain seq x y z
N MET A 1 -19.43 -36.66 26.90
CA MET A 1 -19.25 -35.52 27.81
C MET A 1 -18.22 -34.50 27.30
N ILE A 2 -17.08 -34.95 26.74
CA ILE A 2 -15.96 -34.10 26.27
C ILE A 2 -16.32 -33.14 25.10
N SER A 3 -17.20 -33.55 24.18
CA SER A 3 -17.59 -32.73 23.01
C SER A 3 -18.35 -31.45 23.38
N LYS A 4 -19.24 -31.49 24.40
CA LYS A 4 -19.99 -30.31 24.86
C LYS A 4 -19.07 -29.25 25.50
N ILE A 5 -18.02 -29.68 26.21
CA ILE A 5 -17.07 -28.79 26.87
C ILE A 5 -16.24 -28.03 25.82
N LYS A 6 -15.78 -28.69 24.75
CA LYS A 6 -15.07 -28.01 23.64
C LYS A 6 -15.93 -26.96 22.95
N LEU A 7 -17.22 -27.25 22.74
CA LEU A 7 -18.17 -26.32 22.10
C LEU A 7 -18.44 -25.08 22.96
N ILE A 8 -18.54 -25.26 24.27
CA ILE A 8 -18.72 -24.16 25.24
C ILE A 8 -17.47 -23.27 25.27
N LEU A 9 -16.28 -23.87 25.33
CA LEU A 9 -15.02 -23.12 25.32
C LEU A 9 -14.80 -22.35 24.01
N SER A 10 -15.19 -22.90 22.87
CA SER A 10 -15.11 -22.19 21.58
C SER A 10 -16.08 -21.01 21.49
N LYS A 11 -17.29 -21.14 22.07
CA LYS A 11 -18.27 -20.04 22.13
C LYS A 11 -17.78 -18.90 23.02
N ILE A 12 -17.32 -19.22 24.23
CA ILE A 12 -16.76 -18.23 25.16
C ILE A 12 -15.59 -17.46 24.52
N LYS A 13 -14.69 -18.16 23.82
CA LYS A 13 -13.55 -17.53 23.13
C LYS A 13 -13.97 -16.69 21.91
N SER A 14 -15.11 -17.00 21.29
CA SER A 14 -15.68 -16.21 20.18
C SER A 14 -16.41 -14.97 20.69
N GLU A 15 -17.11 -15.07 21.82
CA GLU A 15 -17.84 -13.98 22.47
C GLU A 15 -16.86 -12.98 23.07
N SER A 16 -15.79 -13.44 23.74
CA SER A 16 -14.74 -12.56 24.28
C SER A 16 -14.03 -11.77 23.18
N LYS A 17 -13.76 -12.40 22.02
CA LYS A 17 -13.19 -11.72 20.86
C LYS A 17 -14.14 -10.69 20.28
N LYS A 18 -15.45 -10.95 20.32
CA LYS A 18 -16.48 -10.05 19.78
C LYS A 18 -16.69 -8.84 20.69
N GLU A 19 -16.67 -9.05 22.01
CA GLU A 19 -16.70 -7.97 23.01
C GLU A 19 -15.43 -7.11 22.97
N GLU A 20 -14.25 -7.73 22.81
CA GLU A 20 -12.99 -7.01 22.60
C GLU A 20 -13.07 -6.15 21.33
N PHE A 21 -13.57 -6.69 20.22
CA PHE A 21 -13.71 -5.97 18.95
C PHE A 21 -14.73 -4.82 19.00
N GLU A 22 -15.86 -5.02 19.67
CA GLU A 22 -16.88 -3.97 19.87
C GLU A 22 -16.40 -2.91 20.87
N SER A 23 -15.62 -3.27 21.90
CA SER A 23 -14.99 -2.30 22.81
C SER A 23 -13.95 -1.42 22.12
N ILE A 24 -13.18 -1.99 21.17
CA ILE A 24 -12.22 -1.26 20.32
C ILE A 24 -12.97 -0.29 19.40
N LYS A 25 -14.10 -0.73 18.81
CA LYS A 25 -15.01 0.10 17.99
C LYS A 25 -15.55 1.33 18.72
N HIS A 26 -15.70 1.24 20.04
CA HIS A 26 -16.21 2.32 20.88
C HIS A 26 -15.12 3.14 21.60
N SER A 27 -13.85 2.73 21.54
CA SER A 27 -12.75 3.55 22.03
C SER A 27 -12.52 4.72 21.06
N LYS A 28 -12.95 5.92 21.46
CA LYS A 28 -12.67 7.16 20.70
C LYS A 28 -11.20 7.53 20.91
N VAL A 29 -10.29 6.84 20.22
CA VAL A 29 -8.90 7.30 20.10
C VAL A 29 -8.94 8.73 19.57
N SER A 30 -8.27 9.65 20.28
CA SER A 30 -8.17 11.03 19.83
C SER A 30 -7.22 11.15 18.64
N ALA A 31 -7.35 12.20 17.84
CA ALA A 31 -6.44 12.43 16.72
C ALA A 31 -4.98 12.53 17.21
N GLU A 32 -4.75 13.16 18.36
CA GLU A 32 -3.43 13.28 18.98
C GLU A 32 -2.87 11.93 19.43
N GLN A 33 -3.70 11.09 20.04
CA GLN A 33 -3.30 9.72 20.42
C GLN A 33 -2.97 8.89 19.18
N PHE A 34 -3.76 9.02 18.11
CA PHE A 34 -3.51 8.37 16.83
C PHE A 34 -2.17 8.81 16.22
N VAL A 35 -1.96 10.11 16.05
CA VAL A 35 -0.73 10.67 15.46
C VAL A 35 0.49 10.30 16.28
N LYS A 36 0.41 10.40 17.62
CA LYS A 36 1.50 9.96 18.51
C LYS A 36 1.82 8.48 18.35
N THR A 37 0.79 7.64 18.18
CA THR A 37 0.97 6.19 18.02
C THR A 37 1.68 5.88 16.71
N ILE A 38 1.20 6.39 15.58
CA ILE A 38 1.84 6.13 14.28
C ILE A 38 3.25 6.71 14.21
N ASP A 39 3.50 7.86 14.85
CA ASP A 39 4.85 8.45 14.95
C ASP A 39 5.79 7.51 15.71
N SER A 40 5.35 6.96 16.85
CA SER A 40 6.13 5.97 17.62
C SER A 40 6.41 4.67 16.86
N LEU A 41 5.56 4.32 15.88
CA LEU A 41 5.76 3.18 14.98
C LEU A 41 6.68 3.51 13.80
N GLY A 42 7.21 4.73 13.74
CA GLY A 42 8.06 5.20 12.66
C GLY A 42 7.30 5.44 11.37
N TYR A 43 6.02 5.82 11.43
CA TYR A 43 5.22 6.10 10.24
C TYR A 43 5.88 7.13 9.33
N PHE A 44 6.49 8.17 9.90
CA PHE A 44 7.13 9.26 9.16
C PHE A 44 8.60 9.01 8.80
N LYS A 45 9.15 7.80 9.04
CA LYS A 45 10.58 7.51 8.87
C LYS A 45 11.12 7.76 7.45
N TYR A 46 10.25 7.72 6.45
CA TYR A 46 10.62 7.91 5.03
C TYR A 46 10.24 9.28 4.48
N ALA A 47 9.52 10.11 5.24
CA ALA A 47 9.25 11.47 4.82
C ALA A 47 10.54 12.31 4.78
N ASP A 48 10.53 13.40 4.00
CA ASP A 48 11.51 14.47 4.18
C ASP A 48 11.30 15.16 5.53
N GLN A 49 12.38 15.41 6.27
CA GLN A 49 12.33 16.04 7.59
C GLN A 49 11.55 17.36 7.58
N ARG A 50 11.65 18.13 6.49
CA ARG A 50 10.96 19.41 6.31
C ARG A 50 9.44 19.26 6.24
N ASN A 51 8.94 18.08 5.89
CA ASN A 51 7.52 17.79 5.69
C ASN A 51 6.87 17.10 6.91
N ILE A 52 7.63 16.63 7.90
CA ILE A 52 7.11 15.82 9.01
C ILE A 52 6.03 16.57 9.81
N GLU A 53 6.27 17.82 10.20
CA GLU A 53 5.29 18.58 10.99
C GLU A 53 4.04 18.90 10.17
N LYS A 54 4.19 19.19 8.87
CA LYS A 54 3.07 19.38 7.94
C LYS A 54 2.22 18.10 7.83
N LEU A 55 2.86 16.94 7.70
CA LEU A 55 2.20 15.63 7.65
C LEU A 55 1.45 15.30 8.95
N LYS A 56 2.07 15.56 10.10
CA LYS A 56 1.44 15.37 11.42
C LYS A 56 0.20 16.25 11.57
N GLN A 57 0.31 17.53 11.19
CA GLN A 57 -0.80 18.46 11.24
C GLN A 57 -1.96 18.03 10.33
N ASP A 58 -1.67 17.62 9.09
CA ASP A 58 -2.67 17.07 8.18
C ASP A 58 -3.40 15.87 8.80
N HIS A 59 -2.68 14.93 9.41
CA HIS A 59 -3.29 13.77 10.06
C HIS A 59 -4.13 14.15 11.28
N LEU A 60 -3.78 15.20 12.03
CA LEU A 60 -4.62 15.71 13.12
C LEU A 60 -5.95 16.29 12.60
N GLU A 61 -5.90 17.07 11.52
CA GLU A 61 -7.07 17.76 10.95
C GLU A 61 -8.00 16.82 10.17
N SER A 62 -7.41 15.85 9.47
CA SER A 62 -8.12 14.92 8.61
C SER A 62 -8.60 13.65 9.31
N PHE A 63 -8.16 13.39 10.55
CA PHE A 63 -8.56 12.19 11.30
C PHE A 63 -10.07 12.11 11.44
N ARG A 64 -10.63 10.94 11.17
CA ARG A 64 -12.02 10.59 11.39
C ARG A 64 -12.09 9.35 12.27
N HIS A 65 -12.99 9.36 13.25
CA HIS A 65 -13.20 8.21 14.15
C HIS A 65 -13.61 6.91 13.43
N GLY A 66 -13.99 6.98 12.14
CA GLY A 66 -14.19 5.80 11.28
C GLY A 66 -12.90 5.13 10.79
N GLY A 67 -11.73 5.63 11.19
CA GLY A 67 -10.43 5.05 10.82
C GLY A 67 -9.84 5.56 9.52
N SER A 68 -10.38 6.65 8.95
CA SER A 68 -9.81 7.33 7.80
C SER A 68 -9.02 8.57 8.25
N TRP A 69 -7.89 8.82 7.61
CA TRP A 69 -7.13 10.07 7.70
C TRP A 69 -6.54 10.38 6.32
N GLY A 70 -6.13 11.62 6.13
CA GLY A 70 -5.65 12.14 4.86
C GLY A 70 -4.16 11.87 4.61
N GLY A 71 -3.69 12.45 3.52
CA GLY A 71 -2.29 12.59 3.19
C GLY A 71 -2.13 13.81 2.29
N ILE A 72 -0.95 14.41 2.36
CA ILE A 72 -0.60 15.57 1.53
C ILE A 72 0.30 15.14 0.38
N TRP A 73 0.04 15.75 -0.77
CA TRP A 73 0.78 15.53 -2.00
C TRP A 73 1.67 16.75 -2.27
N ASP A 74 2.73 16.51 -3.02
CA ASP A 74 3.58 17.54 -3.57
C ASP A 74 2.91 18.12 -4.83
N ASP A 75 2.63 19.43 -4.85
CA ASP A 75 1.86 20.04 -5.95
C ASP A 75 2.64 20.09 -7.28
N GLU A 76 3.98 19.98 -7.25
CA GLU A 76 4.82 20.03 -8.45
C GLU A 76 4.99 18.64 -9.07
N THR A 77 5.26 17.63 -8.23
CA THR A 77 5.55 16.26 -8.67
C THR A 77 4.34 15.35 -8.64
N ASN A 78 3.25 15.76 -7.99
CA ASN A 78 2.08 14.95 -7.71
C ASN A 78 2.43 13.61 -7.02
N LEU A 79 3.43 13.62 -6.14
CA LEU A 79 3.84 12.48 -5.33
C LEU A 79 3.44 12.66 -3.85
N PRO A 80 3.19 11.57 -3.11
CA PRO A 80 2.87 11.65 -1.69
C PRO A 80 4.06 12.16 -0.87
N LEU A 81 3.90 13.23 -0.08
CA LEU A 81 5.01 13.72 0.78
C LEU A 81 5.40 12.71 1.87
N GLY A 82 4.48 11.81 2.23
CA GLY A 82 4.73 10.72 3.16
C GLY A 82 5.48 9.53 2.56
N LEU A 83 5.57 9.42 1.23
CA LEU A 83 6.21 8.31 0.51
C LEU A 83 5.64 6.91 0.85
N ARG A 84 4.35 6.83 1.22
CA ARG A 84 3.67 5.58 1.62
C ARG A 84 2.42 5.23 0.81
N HIS A 85 1.96 6.13 -0.06
CA HIS A 85 0.70 5.96 -0.78
C HIS A 85 0.88 6.36 -2.24
N TYR A 86 1.01 5.36 -3.10
CA TYR A 86 1.22 5.53 -4.54
C TYR A 86 -0.06 5.22 -5.29
N PHE A 87 -0.26 5.88 -6.42
CA PHE A 87 -1.39 5.57 -7.28
C PHE A 87 -1.06 4.28 -8.05
N CYS A 88 -2.07 3.40 -8.19
CA CYS A 88 -1.93 2.18 -8.96
C CYS A 88 -3.25 2.00 -9.71
N ASP A 89 -3.29 2.51 -10.94
CA ASP A 89 -4.41 2.27 -11.82
C ASP A 89 -4.34 0.83 -12.35
N GLY A 90 -5.40 0.08 -12.07
CA GLY A 90 -5.54 -1.29 -12.55
C GLY A 90 -5.52 -1.37 -14.06
N GLU A 91 -6.04 -0.38 -14.79
CA GLU A 91 -6.04 -0.38 -16.27
C GLU A 91 -4.64 -0.06 -16.80
N SER A 92 -4.02 1.01 -16.31
CA SER A 92 -2.70 1.45 -16.79
C SER A 92 -1.62 0.37 -16.65
N VAL A 93 -1.63 -0.45 -15.58
CA VAL A 93 -0.60 -1.50 -15.42
C VAL A 93 -0.64 -2.59 -16.49
N PHE A 94 -1.73 -2.73 -17.25
CA PHE A 94 -1.81 -3.62 -18.41
C PHE A 94 -1.46 -2.93 -19.74
N GLU A 95 -1.35 -1.60 -19.74
CA GLU A 95 -1.00 -0.83 -20.93
C GLU A 95 0.51 -0.59 -21.04
N HIS A 96 0.94 -0.24 -22.25
CA HIS A 96 2.35 0.06 -22.52
C HIS A 96 2.86 1.18 -21.62
N GLY A 97 3.93 0.89 -20.87
CA GLY A 97 4.59 1.84 -19.99
C GLY A 97 3.93 2.06 -18.63
N GLY A 98 2.73 1.53 -18.35
CA GLY A 98 2.08 1.77 -17.06
C GLY A 98 2.75 1.03 -15.90
N PHE A 99 3.25 -0.19 -16.13
CA PHE A 99 4.03 -0.90 -15.11
C PHE A 99 5.33 -0.16 -14.75
N THR A 100 6.06 0.35 -15.76
CA THR A 100 7.30 1.11 -15.52
C THR A 100 7.00 2.48 -14.89
N GLY A 101 5.92 3.14 -15.29
CA GLY A 101 5.46 4.39 -14.66
C GLY A 101 5.15 4.21 -13.17
N MET A 102 4.50 3.11 -12.78
CA MET A 102 4.29 2.77 -11.36
C MET A 102 5.63 2.60 -10.61
N LEU A 103 6.62 1.93 -11.22
CA LEU A 103 7.95 1.80 -10.60
C LEU A 103 8.67 3.15 -10.46
N GLU A 104 8.49 4.05 -11.42
CA GLU A 104 9.05 5.41 -11.40
C GLU A 104 8.46 6.25 -10.25
N GLU A 105 7.14 6.20 -10.04
CA GLU A 105 6.49 6.88 -8.90
C GLU A 105 7.06 6.41 -7.55
N MET A 106 7.30 5.09 -7.43
CA MET A 106 7.85 4.47 -6.22
C MET A 106 9.36 4.72 -6.03
N ASN A 107 10.06 5.25 -7.03
CA ASN A 107 11.52 5.41 -7.00
C ASN A 107 11.99 6.31 -5.87
N SER A 108 11.22 7.35 -5.54
CA SER A 108 11.48 8.22 -4.38
C SER A 108 11.50 7.43 -3.06
N THR A 109 10.58 6.48 -2.89
CA THR A 109 10.56 5.54 -1.76
C THR A 109 11.80 4.62 -1.78
N PHE A 110 12.12 4.04 -2.93
CA PHE A 110 13.22 3.09 -3.08
C PHE A 110 14.54 3.74 -2.65
N ASN A 111 14.83 4.93 -3.17
CA ASN A 111 15.99 5.71 -2.79
C ASN A 111 16.04 5.98 -1.28
N LYS A 112 14.90 6.32 -0.68
CA LYS A 112 14.82 6.60 0.76
C LYS A 112 15.09 5.39 1.65
N ILE A 113 14.72 4.19 1.19
CA ILE A 113 15.00 2.94 1.91
C ILE A 113 16.38 2.35 1.58
N GLY A 114 17.18 3.03 0.74
CA GLY A 114 18.50 2.57 0.32
C GLY A 114 18.45 1.46 -0.74
N PHE A 115 17.33 1.34 -1.46
CA PHE A 115 17.18 0.41 -2.58
C PHE A 115 17.31 1.19 -3.88
N ASN A 116 18.26 0.80 -4.73
CA ASN A 116 18.39 1.34 -6.07
C ASN A 116 17.75 0.35 -7.06
N LEU A 117 16.70 0.79 -7.75
CA LEU A 117 16.02 0.01 -8.76
C LEU A 117 16.52 0.43 -10.15
N SER A 118 17.07 -0.51 -10.90
CA SER A 118 17.37 -0.37 -12.31
C SER A 118 16.41 -1.22 -13.12
N ILE A 119 15.85 -0.63 -14.18
CA ILE A 119 15.06 -1.32 -15.19
C ILE A 119 16.01 -1.55 -16.37
N ASP A 120 16.53 -2.78 -16.49
CA ASP A 120 17.53 -3.11 -17.51
C ASP A 120 16.89 -3.38 -18.87
N SER A 121 15.67 -3.93 -18.86
CA SER A 121 14.84 -4.09 -20.04
C SER A 121 13.38 -4.21 -19.64
N HIS A 122 12.49 -3.79 -20.54
CA HIS A 122 11.05 -3.98 -20.42
C HIS A 122 10.52 -4.29 -21.81
N PHE A 123 9.68 -5.32 -21.90
CA PHE A 123 9.12 -5.82 -23.13
C PHE A 123 7.66 -6.20 -22.92
N ASP A 124 6.77 -5.67 -23.74
CA ASP A 124 5.35 -5.97 -23.80
C ASP A 124 4.92 -6.11 -25.27
N GLU A 125 4.60 -7.34 -25.68
CA GLU A 125 4.23 -7.62 -27.08
C GLU A 125 2.89 -8.35 -27.16
N TRP A 126 2.04 -7.85 -28.07
CA TRP A 126 0.83 -8.52 -28.51
C TRP A 126 1.13 -9.54 -29.60
N ASP A 127 0.85 -10.81 -29.32
CA ASP A 127 0.90 -11.90 -30.30
C ASP A 127 -0.42 -11.96 -31.07
N SER A 128 -0.45 -11.34 -32.25
CA SER A 128 -1.60 -11.33 -33.14
C SER A 128 -2.04 -12.70 -33.65
N LYS A 129 -1.21 -13.74 -33.56
CA LYS A 129 -1.55 -15.10 -34.01
C LYS A 129 -2.30 -15.87 -32.92
N ASN A 130 -1.91 -15.68 -31.67
CA ASN A 130 -2.45 -16.44 -30.53
C ASN A 130 -3.43 -15.62 -29.68
N ASP A 131 -3.60 -14.34 -29.99
CA ASP A 131 -4.42 -13.34 -29.29
C ASP A 131 -4.08 -13.28 -27.80
N TRP A 132 -2.82 -13.01 -27.49
CA TRP A 132 -2.35 -12.83 -26.11
C TRP A 132 -1.25 -11.77 -25.98
N ILE A 133 -1.00 -11.34 -24.73
CA ILE A 133 0.13 -10.48 -24.36
C ILE A 133 1.21 -11.34 -23.68
N ASN A 134 2.46 -11.08 -24.03
CA ASN A 134 3.63 -11.46 -23.23
C ASN A 134 4.31 -10.19 -22.72
N HIS A 135 4.56 -10.16 -21.41
CA HIS A 135 5.14 -9.00 -20.73
C HIS A 135 6.24 -9.47 -19.79
N THR A 136 7.45 -8.99 -20.03
CA THR A 136 8.65 -9.31 -19.24
C THR A 136 9.39 -8.04 -18.87
N ILE A 137 10.07 -8.07 -17.73
CA ILE A 137 10.90 -6.96 -17.26
C ILE A 137 12.16 -7.52 -16.60
N THR A 138 13.28 -6.86 -16.79
CA THR A 138 14.53 -7.16 -16.09
C THR A 138 14.78 -6.07 -15.07
N LEU A 139 14.86 -6.46 -13.80
CA LEU A 139 15.12 -5.54 -12.69
C LEU A 139 16.41 -5.95 -11.99
N ASN A 140 17.38 -5.05 -11.93
CA ASN A 140 18.68 -5.28 -11.28
C ASN A 140 19.36 -6.60 -11.73
N GLY A 141 19.35 -6.87 -13.04
CA GLY A 141 19.91 -8.05 -13.70
C GLY A 141 19.09 -9.33 -13.52
N THR A 142 17.88 -9.24 -12.96
CA THR A 142 17.00 -10.38 -12.73
C THR A 142 15.77 -10.29 -13.64
N ASP A 143 15.53 -11.35 -14.42
CA ASP A 143 14.38 -11.44 -15.33
C ASP A 143 13.10 -11.81 -14.58
N TYR A 144 12.01 -11.09 -14.86
CA TYR A 144 10.68 -11.35 -14.36
C TYR A 144 9.68 -11.46 -15.51
N VAL A 145 8.71 -12.35 -15.33
CA VAL A 145 7.56 -12.49 -16.22
C VAL A 145 6.36 -11.88 -15.52
N ILE A 146 5.84 -10.79 -16.07
CA ILE A 146 4.63 -10.12 -15.58
C ILE A 146 3.40 -10.85 -16.15
N PHE A 147 3.36 -10.99 -17.48
CA PHE A 147 2.33 -11.74 -18.19
C PHE A 147 2.97 -12.78 -19.10
N LYS A 148 2.42 -13.99 -19.07
CA LYS A 148 2.72 -15.05 -20.03
C LYS A 148 1.44 -15.52 -20.67
N ASN A 149 1.34 -15.39 -21.98
CA ASN A 149 0.20 -15.86 -22.75
C ASN A 149 -1.13 -15.30 -22.21
N PHE A 150 -1.14 -14.05 -21.75
CA PHE A 150 -2.31 -13.45 -21.10
C PHE A 150 -3.39 -13.12 -22.13
N LYS A 151 -4.59 -13.66 -21.90
CA LYS A 151 -5.77 -13.45 -22.74
C LYS A 151 -6.80 -12.65 -21.95
N GLY A 152 -7.04 -11.40 -22.34
CA GLY A 152 -7.99 -10.54 -21.64
C GLY A 152 -7.83 -9.08 -22.02
N TYR A 153 -8.69 -8.25 -21.42
CA TYR A 153 -8.55 -6.80 -21.36
C TYR A 153 -8.15 -6.45 -19.92
N GLY A 154 -7.29 -5.44 -19.78
CA GLY A 154 -6.89 -4.87 -18.49
C GLY A 154 -7.93 -3.88 -18.01
#